data_AF-G5RSS8-F1
#
_entry.id   AF-G5RSS8-F1
#
_cell.length_a   1.000
_cell.length_b   1.000
_cell.length_c   1.000
_cell.angle_alpha   90.00
_cell.angle_beta   90.00
_cell.angle_gamma   90.00
#
_symmetry.space_group_name_H-M   'P 1'
#
loop_
_entity.id
_entity.type
_entity.pdbx_description
1 polymer ?
#
loop_
_entity_poly.entity_id
_entity_poly.type
_entity_poly.pdbx_seq_one_letter_code
_entity_poly.pdbx_strand_id
1 'polypeptide(L)'
;MKILGGDLEPTLGNVSLDPNERIGKLRQDQFAFETFTVLDTVIMGHGELWEVKQERDRIYALPEMSEEDGYKVADLEVKYGEMDGYSAEARAGELLLGVGIPLEQHYGLMSEVAPGWK
;
A
#
# COMPACT_ATOMS: atom_id res chain seq x y z
N MET A 1 18.35 -3.13 10.73
CA MET A 1 18.95 -2.39 11.87
C MET A 1 17.89 -1.51 12.51
N LYS A 2 17.40 -1.88 13.70
CA LYS A 2 16.20 -1.32 14.35
C LYS A 2 16.46 -0.23 15.42
N ILE A 3 17.67 0.32 15.51
CA ILE A 3 18.06 1.14 16.68
C ILE A 3 18.23 2.64 16.37
N LEU A 4 18.32 3.05 15.10
CA LEU A 4 18.54 4.47 14.73
C LEU A 4 17.26 5.22 14.33
N GLY A 5 16.10 4.66 14.68
CA GLY A 5 14.78 5.19 14.32
C GLY A 5 14.07 6.00 15.41
N GLY A 6 14.59 6.03 16.63
CA GLY A 6 13.95 6.75 17.76
C GLY A 6 12.76 6.04 18.41
N ASP A 7 12.38 4.83 17.97
CA ASP A 7 11.26 4.05 18.54
C ASP A 7 11.68 3.05 19.63
N LEU A 8 12.95 3.04 20.05
CA LEU A 8 13.44 2.17 21.13
C LEU A 8 14.44 2.93 22.01
N GLU A 9 14.24 2.91 23.33
CA GLU A 9 15.23 3.39 24.30
C GLU A 9 16.54 2.60 24.10
N PRO A 10 17.68 3.27 23.87
CA PRO A 10 18.93 2.61 23.56
C PRO A 10 19.54 1.99 24.82
N THR A 11 19.64 0.66 24.87
CA THR A 11 20.48 -0.03 25.85
C THR A 11 21.94 0.08 25.41
N LEU A 12 22.61 1.14 25.90
CA LEU A 12 24.06 1.43 25.81
C LEU A 12 24.65 1.71 24.42
N GLY A 13 24.85 3.01 24.14
CA GLY A 13 25.72 3.52 23.07
C GLY A 13 25.41 4.98 22.75
N ASN A 14 26.36 5.89 22.97
CA ASN A 14 26.18 7.31 22.65
C ASN A 14 26.33 7.51 21.14
N VAL A 15 25.25 7.91 20.45
CA VAL A 15 25.29 8.32 19.04
C VAL A 15 25.13 9.83 18.99
N SER A 16 26.22 10.54 18.67
CA SER A 16 26.21 11.97 18.40
C SER A 16 26.15 12.19 16.89
N LEU A 17 25.19 12.99 16.42
CA LEU A 17 25.05 13.42 15.03
C LEU A 17 25.41 14.91 14.93
N ASP A 18 26.19 15.29 13.93
CA ASP A 18 26.55 16.70 13.67
C ASP A 18 25.39 17.48 13.02
N PRO A 19 25.25 18.79 13.27
CA PRO A 19 24.03 19.56 12.94
C PRO A 19 23.71 19.73 11.45
N ASN A 20 24.64 19.38 10.54
CA ASN A 20 24.56 19.70 9.11
C ASN A 20 24.45 18.47 8.18
N GLU A 21 24.31 17.25 8.71
CA GLU A 21 24.08 16.07 7.87
C GLU A 21 22.58 15.73 7.78
N ARG A 22 22.03 15.80 6.57
CA ARG A 22 20.75 15.15 6.24
C ARG A 22 21.02 13.68 5.92
N ILE A 23 20.70 12.80 6.86
CA ILE A 23 20.62 11.37 6.58
C ILE A 23 19.34 11.10 5.77
N GLY A 24 19.49 10.85 4.47
CA GLY A 24 18.43 10.29 3.65
C GLY A 24 18.20 8.83 4.06
N LYS A 25 17.25 8.58 4.96
CA LYS A 25 16.83 7.23 5.32
C LYS A 25 16.10 6.62 4.13
N LEU A 26 16.78 5.77 3.37
CA LEU A 26 16.10 4.85 2.45
C LEU A 26 15.26 3.93 3.33
N ARG A 27 13.94 4.10 3.31
CA ARG A 27 12.99 3.12 3.89
C ARG A 27 13.13 1.85 3.07
N GLN A 28 14.11 1.01 3.41
CA GLN A 28 14.16 -0.38 2.96
C GLN A 28 13.10 -1.16 3.71
N ASP A 29 11.85 -0.89 3.36
CA ASP A 29 10.73 -1.77 3.65
C ASP A 29 10.31 -2.45 2.35
N GLN A 30 11.29 -3.06 1.67
CA GLN A 30 11.07 -3.76 0.38
C GLN A 30 10.08 -4.93 0.53
N PHE A 31 9.77 -5.31 1.78
CA PHE A 31 8.95 -6.44 2.18
C PHE A 31 7.51 -6.04 2.53
N ALA A 32 7.21 -4.74 2.73
CA ALA A 32 5.86 -4.28 3.12
C ALA A 32 4.75 -4.67 2.13
N PHE A 33 5.13 -4.94 0.88
CA PHE A 33 4.20 -5.17 -0.22
C PHE A 33 4.29 -6.58 -0.80
N GLU A 34 5.15 -7.45 -0.28
CA GLU A 34 5.43 -8.76 -0.89
C GLU A 34 4.22 -9.69 -0.91
N THR A 35 3.29 -9.53 0.02
CA THR A 35 2.06 -10.31 0.11
C THR A 35 0.93 -9.76 -0.76
N PHE A 36 1.13 -8.59 -1.37
CA PHE A 36 0.13 -7.95 -2.22
C PHE A 36 0.47 -8.17 -3.68
N THR A 37 -0.55 -8.12 -4.53
CA THR A 37 -0.31 -8.19 -5.97
C THR A 37 0.41 -6.93 -6.44
N VAL A 38 1.07 -7.03 -7.60
CA VAL A 38 1.70 -5.87 -8.23
C VAL A 38 0.66 -4.77 -8.48
N LEU A 39 -0.54 -5.15 -8.93
CA LEU A 39 -1.66 -4.25 -9.15
C LEU A 39 -2.11 -3.55 -7.85
N ASP A 40 -2.32 -4.31 -6.78
CA ASP A 40 -2.70 -3.76 -5.47
C ASP A 40 -1.63 -2.81 -4.95
N THR A 41 -0.36 -3.11 -5.20
CA THR A 41 0.77 -2.26 -4.79
C THR A 41 0.76 -0.89 -5.44
N VAL A 42 0.32 -0.81 -6.70
CA VAL A 42 0.12 0.48 -7.38
C VAL A 42 -1.10 1.22 -6.81
N ILE A 43 -2.20 0.51 -6.56
CA ILE A 43 -3.42 1.09 -5.99
C ILE A 43 -3.16 1.60 -4.56
N MET A 44 -2.33 0.90 -3.77
CA MET A 44 -1.85 1.32 -2.45
C MET A 44 -1.12 2.67 -2.46
N GLY A 45 -0.57 3.08 -3.61
CA GLY A 45 -0.04 4.43 -3.80
C GLY A 45 -1.10 5.54 -3.61
N HIS A 46 -2.38 5.21 -3.79
CA HIS A 46 -3.51 6.06 -3.45
C HIS A 46 -4.09 5.64 -2.09
N GLY A 47 -3.48 6.10 -1.01
CA GLY A 47 -3.81 5.66 0.36
C GLY A 47 -5.30 5.73 0.72
N GLU A 48 -5.98 6.84 0.44
CA GLU A 48 -7.41 7.01 0.76
C GLU A 48 -8.30 5.99 0.01
N LEU A 49 -8.05 5.81 -1.29
CA LEU A 49 -8.74 4.82 -2.12
C LEU A 49 -8.49 3.40 -1.60
N TRP A 50 -7.26 3.09 -1.20
CA TRP A 50 -6.91 1.79 -0.65
C TRP A 50 -7.60 1.51 0.69
N GLU A 51 -7.66 2.50 1.58
CA GLU A 51 -8.38 2.39 2.85
C GLU A 51 -9.88 2.15 2.63
N VAL A 52 -10.50 2.92 1.73
CA VAL A 52 -11.92 2.75 1.37
C VAL A 52 -12.16 1.38 0.74
N LYS A 53 -11.27 0.93 -0.17
CA LYS A 53 -11.33 -0.40 -0.79
C LYS A 53 -11.30 -1.50 0.27
N GLN A 54 -10.32 -1.47 1.17
CA GLN A 54 -10.16 -2.52 2.18
C GLN A 54 -11.34 -2.57 3.15
N GLU A 55 -11.85 -1.42 3.58
CA GLU A 55 -12.99 -1.38 4.50
C GLU A 55 -14.27 -1.88 3.83
N ARG A 56 -14.47 -1.53 2.56
CA ARG A 56 -15.59 -2.05 1.77
C ARG A 56 -15.49 -3.56 1.58
N ASP A 57 -14.32 -4.06 1.19
CA ASP A 57 -14.08 -5.49 0.99
C ASP A 57 -14.25 -6.26 2.33
N ARG A 58 -13.85 -5.68 3.46
CA ARG A 58 -14.10 -6.21 4.81
C ARG A 58 -15.59 -6.37 5.08
N ILE A 59 -16.40 -5.35 4.80
CA ILE A 59 -17.86 -5.38 5.02
C ILE A 59 -18.51 -6.42 4.12
N TYR A 60 -18.12 -6.51 2.84
CA TYR A 60 -18.65 -7.52 1.92
C TYR A 60 -18.22 -8.95 2.26
N ALA A 61 -17.12 -9.13 2.99
CA ALA A 61 -16.67 -10.44 3.47
C ALA A 61 -17.36 -10.90 4.76
N LEU A 62 -18.18 -10.07 5.41
CA LEU A 62 -18.89 -10.47 6.62
C LEU A 62 -19.93 -11.55 6.29
N PRO A 63 -20.02 -12.62 7.09
CA PRO A 63 -21.00 -13.70 6.87
C PRO A 63 -22.45 -13.21 7.00
N GLU A 64 -22.67 -12.20 7.85
CA GLU A 64 -23.92 -11.47 7.98
C GLU A 64 -23.60 -9.98 8.02
N MET A 65 -24.21 -9.21 7.12
CA MET A 65 -24.07 -7.75 7.07
C MET A 65 -25.13 -7.12 7.96
N SER A 66 -24.72 -6.33 8.95
CA SER A 66 -25.65 -5.58 9.79
C SER A 66 -26.20 -4.35 9.07
N GLU A 67 -27.27 -3.76 9.61
CA GLU A 67 -27.82 -2.51 9.10
C GLU A 67 -26.81 -1.35 9.20
N GLU A 68 -26.01 -1.31 10.28
CA GLU A 68 -24.93 -0.33 10.46
C GLU A 68 -23.83 -0.51 9.40
N ASP A 69 -23.43 -1.76 9.13
CA ASP A 69 -22.49 -2.06 8.05
C ASP A 69 -23.04 -1.68 6.67
N GLY A 70 -24.35 -1.85 6.47
CA GLY A 70 -25.06 -1.42 5.26
C GLY A 70 -25.01 0.10 5.04
N TYR A 71 -25.25 0.89 6.09
CA TYR A 71 -25.08 2.34 6.01
C TYR A 71 -23.62 2.74 5.76
N LYS A 72 -22.70 2.08 6.46
CA LYS A 72 -21.27 2.36 6.32
C LYS A 72 -20.75 2.06 4.91
N VAL A 73 -21.13 0.93 4.32
CA VAL A 73 -20.70 0.55 2.96
C VAL A 73 -21.32 1.47 1.91
N ALA A 74 -22.54 1.96 2.11
CA ALA A 74 -23.16 2.94 1.20
C ALA A 74 -22.34 4.24 1.13
N ASP A 75 -21.92 4.80 2.27
CA ASP A 75 -21.07 5.98 2.31
C ASP A 75 -19.69 5.73 1.68
N LEU A 76 -19.13 4.54 1.89
CA LEU A 76 -17.86 4.13 1.30
C LEU A 76 -17.94 3.99 -0.22
N GLU A 77 -19.05 3.47 -0.75
CA GLU A 77 -19.24 3.32 -2.20
C GLU A 77 -19.32 4.68 -2.92
N VAL A 78 -19.94 5.68 -2.28
CA VAL A 78 -19.93 7.05 -2.82
C VAL A 78 -18.50 7.58 -2.91
N LYS A 79 -17.74 7.51 -1.82
CA LYS A 79 -16.32 7.94 -1.79
C LYS A 79 -15.46 7.16 -2.78
N TYR A 80 -15.68 5.86 -2.89
CA TYR A 80 -14.97 5.01 -3.83
C TYR A 80 -15.24 5.42 -5.28
N GLY A 81 -16.49 5.75 -5.60
CA GLY A 81 -16.88 6.30 -6.90
C GLY A 81 -16.25 7.65 -7.19
N GLU A 82 -16.24 8.57 -6.22
CA GLU A 82 -15.63 9.91 -6.35
C GLU A 82 -14.12 9.86 -6.61
N MET A 83 -13.44 8.85 -6.10
CA MET A 83 -12.00 8.62 -6.33
C MET A 83 -11.70 7.81 -7.60
N ASP A 84 -12.69 7.63 -8.48
CA ASP A 84 -12.60 6.79 -9.67
C ASP A 84 -12.14 5.36 -9.35
N GLY A 85 -12.55 4.83 -8.20
CA GLY A 85 -12.08 3.55 -7.67
C GLY A 85 -12.42 2.35 -8.56
N TYR A 86 -13.54 2.39 -9.28
CA TYR A 86 -13.91 1.32 -10.22
C TYR A 86 -13.00 1.25 -11.45
N SER A 87 -12.30 2.36 -11.76
CA SER A 87 -11.30 2.42 -12.82
C SER A 87 -9.87 2.21 -12.31
N ALA A 88 -9.68 2.13 -11.00
CA ALA A 88 -8.35 2.15 -10.39
C ALA A 88 -7.47 0.99 -10.86
N GLU A 89 -8.04 -0.21 -11.00
CA GLU A 89 -7.32 -1.37 -11.55
C GLU A 89 -6.89 -1.15 -13.01
N ALA A 90 -7.78 -0.61 -13.85
CA ALA A 90 -7.45 -0.31 -15.25
C ALA A 90 -6.32 0.73 -15.34
N ARG A 91 -6.40 1.81 -14.57
CA ARG A 91 -5.36 2.85 -14.50
C ARG A 91 -4.03 2.30 -13.96
N ALA A 92 -4.08 1.48 -12.91
CA ALA A 92 -2.90 0.84 -12.35
C ALA A 92 -2.25 -0.10 -13.38
N GLY A 93 -3.06 -0.88 -14.11
CA GLY A 93 -2.58 -1.74 -15.19
C GLY A 93 -1.93 -0.97 -16.33
N GLU A 94 -2.53 0.15 -16.76
CA GLU A 94 -1.94 1.04 -17.78
C GLU A 94 -0.58 1.61 -17.34
N LEU A 95 -0.47 2.04 -16.07
CA LEU A 95 0.80 2.52 -15.51
C LEU A 95 1.86 1.42 -15.49
N LEU A 96 1.49 0.21 -15.07
CA LEU A 96 2.38 -0.96 -15.04
C LEU A 96 2.88 -1.34 -16.43
N LEU A 97 2.00 -1.32 -17.43
CA LEU A 97 2.38 -1.53 -18.83
C LEU A 97 3.32 -0.43 -19.33
N GLY A 98 3.08 0.82 -18.95
CA GLY A 98 3.92 1.96 -19.30
C GLY A 98 5.34 1.89 -18.77
N VAL A 99 5.54 1.26 -17.59
CA VAL A 99 6.88 1.01 -17.04
C VAL A 99 7.49 -0.32 -17.50
N GLY A 100 6.74 -1.13 -18.27
CA GLY A 100 7.19 -2.37 -18.89
C GLY A 100 6.84 -3.67 -18.16
N ILE A 101 5.99 -3.62 -17.13
CA ILE A 101 5.51 -4.80 -16.40
C ILE A 101 4.31 -5.39 -17.17
N PRO A 102 4.43 -6.62 -17.72
CA PRO A 102 3.38 -7.21 -18.55
C PRO A 102 2.16 -7.62 -17.71
N LEU A 103 0.99 -7.68 -18.35
CA LEU A 103 -0.30 -8.03 -17.74
C LEU A 103 -0.25 -9.36 -16.95
N GLU A 104 0.53 -10.33 -17.42
CA GLU A 104 0.74 -11.63 -16.77
C GLU A 104 1.31 -11.50 -15.35
N GLN A 105 2.04 -10.42 -15.06
CA GLN A 105 2.63 -10.17 -13.74
C GLN A 105 1.75 -9.27 -12.86
N HIS A 106 0.69 -8.65 -13.38
CA HIS A 106 -0.12 -7.68 -12.61
C HIS A 106 -0.80 -8.32 -11.40
N TYR A 107 -1.31 -9.55 -11.58
CA TYR A 107 -1.95 -10.33 -10.53
C TYR A 107 -0.98 -11.23 -9.76
N GLY A 108 0.29 -11.28 -10.17
CA GLY A 108 1.35 -11.96 -9.43
C GLY A 108 1.72 -11.19 -8.16
N LEU A 109 2.45 -11.84 -7.26
CA LEU A 109 2.89 -11.19 -6.02
C LEU A 109 4.02 -10.19 -6.31
N MET A 110 4.06 -9.08 -5.56
CA MET A 110 5.17 -8.13 -5.64
C MET A 110 6.52 -8.78 -5.27
N SER A 111 6.51 -9.90 -4.54
CA SER A 111 7.70 -10.72 -4.28
C SER A 111 8.31 -11.35 -5.54
N GLU A 112 7.50 -11.63 -6.55
CA GLU A 112 7.92 -12.32 -7.79
C GLU A 112 8.48 -11.36 -8.84
N VAL A 113 8.29 -10.06 -8.64
CA VAL A 113 8.87 -9.01 -9.50
C VAL A 113 10.37 -8.88 -9.22
N ALA A 114 11.19 -8.94 -10.27
CA ALA A 114 12.63 -8.86 -10.16
C ALA A 114 13.08 -7.55 -9.47
N PRO A 115 14.09 -7.57 -8.56
CA PRO A 115 14.50 -6.39 -7.78
C PRO A 115 14.94 -5.18 -8.61
N GLY A 116 15.34 -5.36 -9.87
CA GLY A 116 15.69 -4.26 -10.78
C GLY A 116 14.49 -3.47 -11.34
N TRP A 117 13.27 -3.90 -11.03
CA TRP A 117 11.99 -3.30 -11.38
C TRP A 117 11.21 -2.82 -10.15
N LYS A 118 11.74 -3.04 -8.94
CA LYS A 118 11.18 -2.61 -7.66
C LYS A 118 11.60 -1.18 -7.30
#